data_AF-A0A368H333-F1
#
_entry.id   AF-A0A368H333-F1
#
_cell.length_a   1.000
_cell.length_b   1.000
_cell.length_c   1.000
_cell.angle_alpha   90.00
_cell.angle_beta   90.00
_cell.angle_gamma   90.00
#
_symmetry.space_group_name_H-M   'P 1'
#
loop_
_entity.id
_entity.type
_entity.pdbx_description
1 polymer ?
#
loop_
_entity_poly.entity_id
_entity_poly.type
_entity_poly.pdbx_seq_one_letter_code
_entity_poly.pdbx_strand_id
1 'polypeptide(L)'
;MLSERDAIANITEKVLDEGTVPWGVKVERVEIKDIRLPHQLTRSMAAEAEAVRRARAAIIHAEGEKNASRWMSEAAEIINGNTISVQLRYLQTLHQVASQRNNTIVIPYPIEVARSLVKKYGRNIRC
;
A
#
# COMPACT_ATOMS: atom_id res chain seq x y z
N MET A 1 -16.48 -9.03 -8.92
CA MET A 1 -17.78 -8.31 -9.00
C MET A 1 -18.21 -7.93 -10.41
N LEU A 2 -17.40 -7.30 -11.29
CA LEU A 2 -17.79 -7.19 -12.71
C LEU A 2 -17.64 -8.54 -13.43
N SER A 3 -16.50 -9.21 -13.23
CA SER A 3 -16.20 -10.53 -13.83
C SER A 3 -17.19 -11.64 -13.45
N GLU A 4 -17.82 -11.56 -12.27
CA GLU A 4 -18.83 -12.54 -11.85
C GLU A 4 -20.17 -12.29 -12.55
N ARG A 5 -20.50 -11.02 -12.88
CA ARG A 5 -21.74 -10.70 -13.60
C ARG A 5 -21.70 -11.20 -15.03
N ASP A 6 -20.58 -11.01 -15.72
CA ASP A 6 -20.40 -11.48 -17.10
C ASP A 6 -20.42 -13.03 -17.17
N ALA A 7 -19.81 -13.69 -16.17
CA ALA A 7 -19.84 -15.14 -16.07
C ALA A 7 -21.26 -15.69 -15.88
N ILE A 8 -22.06 -15.08 -15.00
CA ILE A 8 -23.45 -15.50 -14.76
C ILE A 8 -24.33 -15.22 -15.99
N ALA A 9 -24.14 -14.06 -16.64
CA ALA A 9 -24.86 -13.71 -17.86
C ALA A 9 -24.62 -14.75 -18.97
N ASN A 10 -23.36 -15.13 -19.22
CA ASN A 10 -23.01 -16.12 -20.23
C ASN A 10 -23.58 -17.52 -19.95
N ILE A 11 -23.62 -17.94 -18.68
CA ILE A 11 -24.23 -19.22 -18.30
C ILE A 11 -25.75 -19.17 -18.55
N THR A 12 -26.38 -18.05 -18.19
CA THR A 12 -27.83 -17.87 -18.36
C THR A 12 -28.22 -17.80 -19.84
N GLU A 13 -27.42 -17.13 -20.68
CA GLU A 13 -27.61 -17.08 -22.13
C GLU A 13 -27.62 -18.47 -22.75
N LYS A 14 -26.66 -19.33 -22.41
CA LYS A 14 -26.60 -20.71 -22.91
C LYS A 14 -27.82 -21.52 -22.51
N VAL A 15 -28.21 -21.47 -21.24
CA VAL A 15 -29.37 -22.20 -20.73
C VAL A 15 -30.66 -21.73 -21.40
N LEU A 16 -30.78 -20.43 -21.66
CA LEU A 16 -31.97 -19.85 -22.28
C LEU A 16 -32.04 -20.19 -23.77
N ASP A 17 -30.91 -20.09 -24.49
CA ASP A 17 -30.83 -20.42 -25.93
C ASP A 17 -31.20 -21.88 -26.17
N GLU A 18 -30.67 -22.82 -25.38
CA GLU A 18 -31.02 -24.25 -25.43
C GLU A 18 -32.52 -24.50 -25.23
N GLY A 19 -33.16 -23.74 -24.33
CA GLY A 19 -34.59 -23.84 -24.05
C GLY A 19 -35.50 -23.20 -25.10
N THR A 20 -35.01 -22.22 -25.87
CA THR A 20 -35.83 -21.48 -26.86
C THR A 20 -35.73 -22.03 -28.27
N VAL A 21 -34.80 -22.96 -28.56
CA VAL A 21 -34.70 -23.66 -29.86
C VAL A 21 -36.03 -24.29 -30.32
N PRO A 22 -36.81 -25.00 -29.47
CA PRO A 22 -38.08 -25.61 -29.88
C PRO A 22 -39.16 -24.59 -30.28
N TRP A 23 -39.01 -23.34 -29.84
CA TRP A 23 -39.97 -22.26 -30.11
C TRP A 23 -39.54 -21.38 -31.28
N GLY A 24 -38.39 -21.66 -31.91
CA GLY A 24 -37.89 -20.92 -33.07
C GLY A 24 -37.42 -19.50 -32.74
N VAL A 25 -37.10 -19.22 -31.48
CA VAL A 25 -36.63 -17.91 -31.01
C VAL A 25 -35.14 -17.99 -30.69
N LYS A 26 -34.35 -17.05 -31.24
CA LYS A 26 -32.91 -16.92 -30.98
C LYS A 26 -32.68 -15.80 -29.95
N VAL A 27 -31.94 -16.09 -28.89
CA VAL A 27 -31.57 -15.11 -27.86
C VAL A 27 -30.24 -14.43 -28.26
N GLU A 28 -30.22 -13.10 -28.38
CA GLU A 28 -29.00 -12.36 -28.78
C GLU A 28 -28.19 -11.78 -27.61
N ARG A 29 -28.85 -11.42 -26.49
CA ARG A 29 -28.18 -10.88 -25.30
C ARG A 29 -29.06 -11.05 -24.07
N VAL A 30 -28.48 -11.55 -22.98
CA VAL A 30 -29.12 -11.59 -21.67
C VAL A 30 -28.48 -10.55 -20.75
N GLU A 31 -29.30 -9.70 -20.15
CA GLU A 31 -28.86 -8.70 -19.17
C GLU A 31 -29.60 -8.89 -17.85
N ILE A 32 -28.85 -9.11 -16.79
CA ILE A 32 -29.39 -9.28 -15.44
C ILE A 32 -29.73 -7.90 -14.88
N LYS A 33 -31.02 -7.59 -14.74
CA LYS A 33 -31.49 -6.31 -14.17
C LYS A 33 -31.31 -6.25 -12.65
N ASP A 34 -32.07 -7.04 -11.89
CA ASP A 34 -32.05 -7.01 -10.42
C ASP A 34 -32.07 -8.43 -9.82
N ILE A 35 -31.18 -8.68 -8.86
CA ILE A 35 -31.17 -9.89 -8.04
C ILE A 35 -31.56 -9.48 -6.61
N ARG A 36 -32.65 -10.04 -6.09
CA ARG A 36 -33.06 -9.83 -4.70
C ARG A 36 -32.54 -10.97 -3.83
N LEU A 37 -31.50 -10.67 -3.05
CA LEU A 37 -30.94 -11.59 -2.07
C LEU A 37 -31.69 -11.46 -0.74
N PRO A 38 -31.93 -12.57 0.00
CA PRO A 38 -32.48 -12.49 1.35
C PRO A 38 -31.50 -11.75 2.27
N HIS A 39 -32.03 -10.84 3.08
CA HIS A 39 -31.25 -9.89 3.88
C HIS A 39 -30.23 -10.54 4.83
N GLN A 40 -30.48 -11.77 5.30
CA GLN A 40 -29.53 -12.53 6.12
C GLN A 40 -28.26 -12.93 5.34
N LEU A 41 -28.40 -13.38 4.09
CA LEU A 41 -27.29 -13.83 3.26
C LEU A 41 -26.45 -12.66 2.73
N THR A 42 -27.09 -11.52 2.46
CA THR A 42 -26.37 -10.29 2.08
C THR A 42 -25.39 -9.84 3.16
N ARG A 43 -25.78 -9.98 4.44
CA ARG A 43 -24.92 -9.61 5.57
C ARG A 43 -23.74 -10.56 5.73
N SER A 44 -23.95 -11.87 5.65
CA SER A 44 -22.85 -12.84 5.74
C SER A 44 -21.88 -12.72 4.58
N MET A 45 -22.40 -12.55 3.35
CA MET A 45 -21.60 -12.36 2.15
C MET A 45 -20.77 -11.06 2.21
N ALA A 46 -21.36 -9.97 2.71
CA ALA A 46 -20.64 -8.72 2.90
C ALA A 46 -19.50 -8.87 3.92
N ALA A 47 -19.75 -9.56 5.05
CA ALA A 47 -18.74 -9.80 6.07
C ALA A 47 -17.58 -10.68 5.55
N GLU A 48 -17.88 -11.72 4.78
CA GLU A 48 -16.88 -12.59 4.16
C GLU A 48 -16.06 -11.83 3.10
N ALA A 49 -16.72 -11.08 2.21
CA ALA A 49 -16.06 -10.28 1.20
C ALA A 49 -15.12 -9.24 1.82
N GLU A 50 -15.52 -8.62 2.93
CA GLU A 50 -14.69 -7.68 3.67
C GLU A 50 -13.49 -8.36 4.33
N ALA A 51 -13.68 -9.55 4.92
CA ALA A 51 -12.58 -10.33 5.51
C ALA A 51 -11.53 -10.72 4.46
N VAL A 52 -11.96 -11.21 3.29
CA VAL A 52 -11.08 -11.54 2.17
C VAL A 52 -10.33 -10.29 1.68
N ARG A 53 -11.04 -9.16 1.55
CA ARG A 53 -10.43 -7.89 1.14
C ARG A 53 -9.38 -7.43 2.15
N ARG A 54 -9.69 -7.49 3.46
CA ARG A 54 -8.75 -7.12 4.53
C ARG A 54 -7.52 -8.02 4.53
N ALA A 55 -7.69 -9.33 4.42
CA ALA A 55 -6.59 -10.27 4.34
C ALA A 55 -5.68 -9.98 3.13
N ARG A 56 -6.27 -9.76 1.96
CA ARG A 56 -5.52 -9.42 0.75
C ARG A 56 -4.79 -8.08 0.88
N ALA A 57 -5.43 -7.07 1.46
CA ALA A 57 -4.80 -5.78 1.72
C ALA A 57 -3.60 -5.91 2.67
N ALA A 58 -3.70 -6.72 3.72
CA ALA A 58 -2.60 -6.97 4.65
C ALA A 58 -1.41 -7.64 3.97
N ILE A 59 -1.63 -8.62 3.09
CA ILE A 59 -0.58 -9.28 2.31
C ILE A 59 0.13 -8.28 1.39
N ILE A 60 -0.65 -7.47 0.65
CA ILE A 60 -0.10 -6.45 -0.26
C ILE A 60 0.73 -5.43 0.53
N HIS A 61 0.25 -5.02 1.70
CA HIS A 61 0.97 -4.08 2.54
C HIS A 61 2.29 -4.67 3.06
N ALA A 62 2.27 -5.91 3.56
CA ALA A 62 3.48 -6.59 4.04
C ALA A 62 4.52 -6.80 2.93
N GLU A 63 4.08 -7.17 1.72
CA GLU A 63 4.98 -7.31 0.57
C GLU A 63 5.52 -5.95 0.11
N GLY A 64 4.69 -4.90 0.16
CA GLY A 64 5.11 -3.53 -0.07
C GLY A 64 6.18 -3.06 0.90
N GLU A 65 5.98 -3.31 2.20
CA GLU A 65 6.91 -2.98 3.29
C GLU A 65 8.27 -3.67 3.10
N LYS A 66 8.25 -4.97 2.76
CA LYS A 66 9.45 -5.77 2.49
C LYS A 66 10.21 -5.23 1.29
N ASN A 67 9.53 -4.90 0.21
CA ASN A 67 10.17 -4.34 -0.97
C ASN A 67 10.74 -2.95 -0.69
N ALA A 68 9.98 -2.08 -0.01
CA ALA A 68 10.47 -0.78 0.42
C ALA A 68 11.74 -0.90 1.30
N SER A 69 11.74 -1.83 2.25
CA SER A 69 12.89 -2.09 3.13
C SER A 69 14.14 -2.51 2.36
N ARG A 70 13.98 -3.37 1.34
CA ARG A 70 15.10 -3.77 0.46
C ARG A 70 15.68 -2.58 -0.29
N TRP A 71 14.83 -1.78 -0.95
CA TRP A 71 15.27 -0.59 -1.67
C TRP A 71 15.95 0.44 -0.73
N MET A 72 15.43 0.59 0.49
CA MET A 72 16.04 1.47 1.49
C MET A 72 17.41 0.97 1.95
N SER A 73 17.57 -0.35 2.13
CA SER A 73 18.87 -0.95 2.48
C SER A 73 19.90 -0.73 1.38
N GLU A 74 19.53 -0.99 0.13
CA GLU A 74 20.39 -0.77 -1.04
C GLU A 74 20.77 0.72 -1.17
N ALA A 75 19.80 1.62 -1.01
CA ALA A 75 20.07 3.05 -1.00
C ALA A 75 21.03 3.46 0.14
N ALA A 76 20.91 2.86 1.32
CA ALA A 76 21.80 3.13 2.45
C ALA A 76 23.23 2.64 2.17
N GLU A 77 23.40 1.48 1.54
CA GLU A 77 24.72 0.98 1.12
C GLU A 77 25.39 1.92 0.11
N ILE A 78 24.64 2.39 -0.89
CA ILE A 78 25.13 3.36 -1.88
C ILE A 78 25.55 4.67 -1.20
N ILE A 79 24.75 5.15 -0.23
CA ILE A 79 25.06 6.38 0.51
C ILE A 79 26.33 6.21 1.36
N ASN A 80 26.49 5.05 2.02
CA ASN A 80 27.68 4.75 2.81
C ASN A 80 28.95 4.70 1.94
N GLY A 81 28.84 4.26 0.68
CA GLY A 81 29.96 4.23 -0.26
C GLY A 81 30.51 5.61 -0.65
N ASN A 82 29.78 6.70 -0.45
CA ASN A 82 30.22 8.05 -0.81
C ASN A 82 29.83 9.09 0.24
N THR A 83 30.81 9.60 1.01
CA THR A 83 30.62 10.63 2.05
C THR A 83 29.94 11.91 1.55
N ILE A 84 30.11 12.28 0.27
CA ILE A 84 29.47 13.47 -0.33
C ILE A 84 27.94 13.30 -0.39
N SER A 85 27.44 12.07 -0.55
CA SER A 85 26.01 11.78 -0.67
C SER A 85 25.24 12.07 0.63
N VAL A 86 25.85 11.80 1.79
CA VAL A 86 25.28 12.12 3.12
C VAL A 86 25.14 13.64 3.27
N GLN A 87 26.15 14.40 2.86
CA GLN A 87 26.12 15.86 2.93
C GLN A 87 25.07 16.46 1.98
N LEU A 88 24.92 15.93 0.76
CA LEU A 88 23.85 16.35 -0.14
C LEU A 88 22.45 16.05 0.43
N ARG A 89 22.26 14.86 1.04
CA ARG A 89 21.01 14.51 1.71
C ARG A 89 20.72 15.44 2.89
N TYR A 90 21.74 15.80 3.67
CA TYR A 90 21.61 16.80 4.72
C TYR A 90 21.13 18.15 4.17
N LEU A 91 21.75 18.66 3.11
CA LEU A 91 21.32 19.90 2.46
C LEU A 91 19.90 19.82 1.89
N GLN A 92 19.51 18.68 1.30
CA GLN A 92 18.14 18.45 0.83
C GLN A 92 17.12 18.46 1.97
N THR A 93 17.43 17.80 3.10
CA THR A 93 16.55 17.84 4.27
C THR A 93 16.40 19.25 4.82
N LEU A 94 17.49 20.03 4.85
CA LEU A 94 17.44 21.45 5.24
C LEU A 94 16.59 22.27 4.26
N HIS A 95 16.71 22.03 2.96
CA HIS A 95 15.90 22.73 1.95
C HIS A 95 14.40 22.39 2.10
N GLN A 96 14.07 21.12 2.33
CA GLN A 96 12.69 20.67 2.53
C GLN A 96 12.07 21.29 3.79
N VAL A 97 12.81 21.32 4.89
CA VAL A 97 12.37 21.96 6.15
C VAL A 97 12.27 23.48 5.98
N ALA A 98 13.22 24.12 5.30
CA ALA A 98 13.18 25.57 5.04
C ALA A 98 12.02 25.99 4.10
N SER A 99 11.57 25.08 3.23
CA SER A 99 10.43 25.30 2.34
C SER A 99 9.09 25.22 3.07
N GLN A 100 8.98 24.34 4.07
CA GLN A 100 7.83 24.30 4.97
C GLN A 100 7.85 25.51 5.90
N ARG A 101 6.87 26.41 5.76
CA ARG A 101 6.69 27.60 6.63
C ARG A 101 6.24 27.19 8.05
N ASN A 102 7.07 26.47 8.81
CA ASN A 102 6.83 26.13 10.21
C ASN A 102 8.00 26.63 11.09
N ASN A 103 7.66 27.42 12.10
CA ASN A 103 8.58 28.17 12.97
C ASN A 103 9.34 27.28 13.99
N THR A 104 9.59 26.00 13.67
CA THR A 104 10.27 25.04 14.55
C THR A 104 11.50 24.49 13.84
N ILE A 105 12.65 25.09 14.13
CA ILE A 105 13.95 24.70 13.59
C ILE A 105 14.45 23.47 14.37
N VAL A 106 14.11 22.27 13.89
CA VAL A 106 14.70 21.03 14.39
C VAL A 106 16.03 20.81 13.67
N ILE A 107 17.14 21.11 14.34
CA ILE A 107 18.49 20.82 13.86
C ILE A 107 18.88 19.45 14.43
N PRO A 108 18.87 18.37 13.64
CA PRO A 108 19.41 17.10 14.08
C PRO A 108 20.93 17.26 14.25
N TYR A 109 21.39 17.31 15.50
CA TYR A 109 22.81 17.45 15.79
C TYR A 109 23.52 16.09 15.70
N PRO A 110 24.66 15.98 14.99
CA PRO A 110 25.39 14.73 14.88
C PRO A 110 25.88 14.25 16.24
N ILE A 111 25.58 12.99 16.56
CA ILE A 111 25.95 12.34 17.82
C ILE A 111 27.49 12.30 17.99
N GLU A 112 28.25 12.38 16.89
CA GLU A 112 29.71 12.44 16.88
C GLU A 112 30.26 13.70 17.57
N VAL A 113 29.65 14.86 17.32
CA VAL A 113 30.07 16.11 17.95
C VAL A 113 29.63 16.15 19.41
N ALA A 114 28.45 15.61 19.72
CA ALA A 114 28.00 15.40 21.09
C ALA A 114 28.96 14.49 21.88
N ARG A 115 29.43 13.39 21.27
CA ARG A 115 30.40 12.46 21.87
C ARG A 115 31.75 13.14 22.11
N SER A 116 32.21 13.99 21.19
CA SER A 116 33.46 14.75 21.34
C SER A 116 33.38 15.76 22.49
N LEU A 117 32.26 16.47 22.63
CA LEU A 117 32.00 17.40 23.74
C LEU A 117 31.93 16.68 25.09
N VAL A 118 31.20 15.57 25.18
CA VAL A 118 31.11 14.75 26.40
C VAL A 118 32.47 14.16 26.79
N LYS A 119 33.25 13.66 25.81
CA LYS A 119 34.61 13.14 26.07
C LYS A 119 35.57 14.22 26.54
N LYS A 120 35.40 15.47 26.07
CA LYS A 120 36.23 16.62 26.48
C LYS A 120 35.90 17.11 27.89
N TYR A 121 34.63 17.09 28.29
CA TYR A 121 34.19 17.50 29.64
C TYR A 121 34.27 16.39 30.70
N GLY A 122 34.14 15.12 30.32
CA GLY A 122 34.25 13.97 31.24
C GLY A 122 35.68 13.67 31.72
N ARG A 123 36.70 14.27 31.09
CA ARG A 123 38.11 14.09 31.46
C ARG A 123 38.62 15.09 32.51
N ASN A 124 37.78 16.05 32.93
CA ASN A 124 38.15 17.12 33.88
C ASN A 124 37.57 16.92 35.30
N ILE A 125 37.02 15.75 35.62
CA ILE A 125 36.42 15.39 36.93
C ILE A 125 37.24 14.32 37.68
N ARG A 126 38.44 13.97 37.19
CA ARG A 126 39.40 13.15 37.95
C ARG A 126 40.57 14.02 38.44
N CYS A 127 40.35 14.66 39.59
CA CYS A 127 41.37 15.01 40.57
C CYS A 127 40.98 14.33 41.89
#